data_AF-A0A9X2RXG7-F1
#
_entry.id   AF-A0A9X2RXG7-F1
#
_cell.length_a   1.000
_cell.length_b   1.000
_cell.length_c   1.000
_cell.angle_alpha   90.00
_cell.angle_beta   90.00
_cell.angle_gamma   90.00
#
_symmetry.space_group_name_H-M   'P 1'
#
loop_
_entity.id
_entity.type
_entity.pdbx_description
1 polymer ?
#
loop_
_entity_poly.entity_id
_entity_poly.type
_entity_poly.pdbx_seq_one_letter_code
_entity_poly.pdbx_strand_id
1 'polypeptide(L)'
;MMPAADDQQHTAVGAYALGVLDPADAARFEDHLIGCERCAAELDELMGLPPLLAEYATAADGTALPDPAVVTARPGPELLDRLLDDVSSSRKASGRRRLFLVAAAAVLIVGGPLAGAAITKGSDDGGGKTQVVASTSKQVFDQGRKFSAVDPVTKVDASVSLQQKGWGTSVALKLGNLKGPRSCDLVAIGKDGHEETITTWAVPTSGYGVKDGDGSRWSKEPLYAQGGAAMNTDEIERFEVRTLDGQRLAEVRL
;
A
#
# COMPACT_ATOMS: atom_id res chain seq x y z
N MET A 1 -10.39 3.49 -2.10
CA MET A 1 -11.81 3.83 -2.35
C MET A 1 -12.04 5.10 -1.54
N MET A 2 -12.02 6.27 -2.17
CA MET A 2 -12.46 7.49 -1.48
C MET A 2 -13.99 7.37 -1.33
N PRO A 3 -14.55 7.49 -0.11
CA PRO A 3 -16.00 7.47 0.07
C PRO A 3 -16.63 8.62 -0.72
N ALA A 4 -17.88 8.44 -1.13
CA ALA A 4 -18.62 9.45 -1.86
C ALA A 4 -18.72 10.74 -1.02
N ALA A 5 -18.67 11.90 -1.67
CA ALA A 5 -18.62 13.22 -1.03
C ALA A 5 -19.74 13.47 0.00
N ASP A 6 -20.86 12.76 -0.11
CA ASP A 6 -22.02 12.78 0.79
C ASP A 6 -21.69 12.24 2.21
N ASP A 7 -20.87 11.18 2.30
CA ASP A 7 -20.45 10.56 3.56
C ASP A 7 -19.44 11.44 4.33
N GLN A 8 -18.66 12.22 3.58
CA GLN A 8 -17.71 13.17 4.13
C GLN A 8 -18.41 14.35 4.82
N GLN A 9 -19.60 14.75 4.35
CA GLN A 9 -20.36 15.88 4.92
C GLN A 9 -20.96 15.53 6.29
N HIS A 10 -21.52 14.33 6.46
CA HIS A 10 -22.07 13.90 7.76
C HIS A 10 -20.98 13.70 8.82
N THR A 11 -19.77 13.32 8.41
CA THR A 11 -18.63 13.14 9.33
C THR A 11 -18.10 14.48 9.89
N ALA A 12 -18.43 15.61 9.25
CA ALA A 12 -17.93 16.93 9.64
C ALA A 12 -18.61 17.53 10.89
N VAL A 13 -19.76 16.98 11.33
CA VAL A 13 -20.54 17.53 12.47
C VAL A 13 -19.74 17.62 13.77
N GLY A 14 -18.90 16.63 14.08
CA GLY A 14 -18.04 16.65 15.27
C GLY A 14 -16.92 17.69 15.17
N ALA A 15 -16.33 17.85 13.98
CA ALA A 15 -15.31 18.87 13.74
C ALA A 15 -15.90 20.29 13.82
N TYR A 16 -17.13 20.46 13.33
CA TYR A 16 -17.88 21.71 13.45
C TYR A 16 -18.23 22.03 14.92
N ALA A 17 -18.76 21.06 15.67
CA ALA A 17 -19.11 21.23 17.09
C ALA A 17 -17.89 21.59 17.97
N LEU A 18 -16.71 21.06 17.64
CA LEU A 18 -15.45 21.37 18.32
C LEU A 18 -14.77 22.66 17.81
N GLY A 19 -15.30 23.30 16.77
CA GLY A 19 -14.74 24.52 16.20
C GLY A 19 -13.37 24.35 15.51
N VAL A 20 -13.07 23.14 15.01
CA VAL A 20 -11.76 22.82 14.38
C VAL A 20 -11.79 22.87 12.85
N LEU A 21 -12.95 23.15 12.24
CA LEU A 21 -13.05 23.39 10.81
C LEU A 21 -12.49 24.76 10.43
N ASP A 22 -11.88 24.84 9.24
CA ASP A 22 -11.53 26.14 8.67
C ASP A 22 -12.80 26.89 8.22
N PRO A 23 -12.71 28.23 8.02
CA PRO A 23 -13.89 29.04 7.70
C PRO A 23 -14.62 28.65 6.42
N ALA A 24 -13.91 28.12 5.41
CA ALA A 24 -14.53 27.73 4.15
C ALA A 24 -15.29 26.41 4.29
N ASP A 25 -14.75 25.47 5.06
CA ASP A 25 -15.40 24.19 5.33
C ASP A 25 -16.56 24.33 6.33
N ALA A 26 -16.45 25.24 7.32
CA ALA A 26 -17.57 25.57 8.21
C ALA A 26 -18.77 26.15 7.43
N ALA A 27 -18.54 27.12 6.54
CA ALA A 27 -19.61 27.69 5.71
C ALA A 27 -20.31 26.64 4.83
N ARG A 28 -19.54 25.73 4.23
CA ARG A 28 -20.12 24.61 3.45
C ARG A 28 -20.96 23.67 4.31
N PHE A 29 -20.54 23.42 5.54
CA PHE A 29 -21.28 22.57 6.47
C PHE A 29 -22.56 23.25 6.97
N GLU A 30 -22.52 24.56 7.22
CA GLU A 30 -23.70 25.36 7.56
C GLU A 30 -24.75 25.33 6.44
N ASP A 31 -24.34 25.44 5.18
CA ASP A 31 -25.24 25.29 4.03
C ASP A 31 -25.92 23.92 4.00
N HIS A 32 -25.20 22.85 4.35
CA HIS A 32 -25.74 21.49 4.46
C HIS A 32 -26.72 21.35 5.64
N LEU A 33 -26.42 21.98 6.78
CA LEU A 33 -27.27 21.93 7.98
C LEU A 33 -28.69 22.46 7.73
N ILE A 34 -28.85 23.45 6.85
CA ILE A 34 -30.16 23.99 6.48
C ILE A 34 -31.09 22.91 5.90
N GLY A 35 -30.53 21.90 5.22
CA GLY A 35 -31.29 20.86 4.53
C GLY A 35 -31.25 19.47 5.19
N CYS A 36 -30.52 19.29 6.30
CA CYS A 36 -30.28 17.96 6.88
C CYS A 36 -30.68 17.86 8.36
N GLU A 37 -31.86 17.30 8.62
CA GLU A 37 -32.36 17.07 9.98
C GLU A 37 -31.46 16.13 10.80
N ARG A 38 -30.79 15.19 10.14
CA ARG A 38 -29.86 14.26 10.80
C ARG A 38 -28.66 15.01 11.41
N CYS A 39 -28.00 15.86 10.63
CA CYS A 39 -26.87 16.64 11.12
C CYS A 39 -27.31 17.67 12.17
N ALA A 40 -28.52 18.22 12.06
CA ALA A 40 -29.07 19.11 13.08
C ALA A 40 -29.28 18.39 14.43
N ALA A 41 -29.86 17.18 14.41
CA ALA A 41 -30.04 16.36 15.61
C ALA A 41 -28.69 15.93 16.22
N GLU A 42 -27.75 15.47 15.39
CA GLU A 42 -26.43 15.06 15.85
C GLU A 42 -25.61 16.23 16.40
N LEU A 43 -25.75 17.44 15.83
CA LEU A 43 -25.14 18.64 16.38
C LEU A 43 -25.72 18.98 17.77
N ASP A 44 -27.04 18.92 17.94
CA ASP A 44 -27.69 19.18 19.24
C ASP A 44 -27.20 18.22 20.34
N GLU A 45 -27.07 16.93 20.02
CA GLU A 45 -26.48 15.92 20.92
C GLU A 45 -25.04 16.27 21.31
N LEU A 46 -24.25 16.78 20.36
CA LEU A 46 -22.83 17.10 20.56
C LEU A 46 -22.60 18.44 21.28
N MET A 47 -23.52 19.42 21.18
CA MET A 47 -23.35 20.75 21.79
C MET A 47 -23.20 20.73 23.33
N GLY A 48 -23.59 19.63 23.99
CA GLY A 48 -23.35 19.42 25.42
C GLY A 48 -21.92 19.02 25.78
N LEU A 49 -21.10 18.56 24.83
CA LEU A 49 -19.73 18.07 25.07
C LEU A 49 -18.66 19.17 25.16
N PRO A 50 -18.62 20.20 24.28
CA PRO A 50 -17.64 21.27 24.36
C PRO A 50 -17.46 21.92 25.74
N PRO A 51 -18.51 22.26 26.51
CA PRO A 51 -18.32 22.83 27.85
C PRO A 51 -17.67 21.84 28.82
N LEU A 52 -18.01 20.56 28.76
CA LEU A 52 -17.39 19.52 29.60
C LEU A 52 -15.91 19.30 29.24
N LEU A 53 -15.57 19.37 27.96
CA LEU A 53 -14.20 19.30 27.48
C LEU A 53 -13.39 20.54 27.90
N ALA A 54 -14.02 21.72 27.91
CA ALA A 54 -13.39 22.95 28.39
C ALA A 54 -13.10 22.87 29.90
N GLU A 55 -14.03 22.38 30.72
CA GLU A 55 -13.80 22.13 32.15
C GLU A 55 -12.61 21.17 32.36
N TYR A 56 -12.57 20.06 31.62
CA TYR A 56 -11.45 19.11 31.68
C TYR A 56 -10.12 19.75 31.26
N ALA A 57 -10.10 20.54 30.18
CA ALA A 57 -8.91 21.24 29.73
C ALA A 57 -8.39 22.26 30.77
N THR A 58 -9.30 22.94 31.47
CA THR A 58 -8.94 23.86 32.56
C THR A 58 -8.45 23.14 33.82
N ALA A 59 -8.98 21.95 34.11
CA ALA A 59 -8.56 21.13 35.25
C ALA A 59 -7.18 20.46 35.06
N ALA A 60 -6.67 20.40 33.82
CA ALA A 60 -5.37 19.81 33.49
C ALA A 60 -4.16 20.76 33.67
N ASP A 61 -4.34 21.94 34.29
CA ASP A 61 -3.31 22.95 34.60
C ASP A 61 -2.39 23.32 33.41
N GLY A 62 -2.87 23.17 32.17
CA GLY A 62 -2.17 23.64 30.96
C GLY A 62 -0.79 23.04 30.67
N THR A 63 -0.28 22.10 31.49
CA THR A 63 1.09 21.55 31.37
C THR A 63 1.15 20.07 31.01
N ALA A 64 0.01 19.39 30.90
CA ALA A 64 -0.04 18.02 30.42
C ALA A 64 -1.06 17.92 29.27
N LEU A 65 -0.56 17.82 28.04
CA LEU A 65 -1.36 17.25 26.97
C LEU A 65 -1.70 15.81 27.44
N PRO A 66 -2.98 15.45 27.63
CA PRO A 66 -3.33 14.10 28.06
C PRO A 66 -2.74 13.09 27.07
N ASP A 67 -2.18 12.01 27.58
CA ASP A 67 -1.62 10.92 26.77
C ASP A 67 -2.64 10.55 25.68
N PRO A 68 -2.27 10.57 24.38
CA PRO A 68 -3.19 10.19 23.31
C PRO A 68 -3.78 8.79 23.52
N ALA A 69 -3.15 7.91 24.30
CA ALA A 69 -3.71 6.62 24.69
C ALA A 69 -4.98 6.71 25.54
N VAL A 70 -5.23 7.83 26.21
CA VAL A 70 -6.46 8.10 26.98
C VAL A 70 -7.56 8.65 26.09
N VAL A 71 -7.21 9.38 25.02
CA VAL A 71 -8.16 10.06 24.11
C VAL A 71 -8.54 9.19 22.93
N THR A 72 -7.64 8.32 22.44
CA THR A 72 -8.01 7.33 21.43
C THR A 72 -8.82 6.23 22.09
N ALA A 73 -10.13 6.21 21.85
CA ALA A 73 -10.96 5.05 22.15
C ALA A 73 -10.34 3.82 21.47
N ARG A 74 -9.66 2.98 22.25
CA ARG A 74 -9.13 1.71 21.74
C ARG A 74 -10.35 0.93 21.23
N PRO A 75 -10.42 0.59 19.92
CA PRO A 75 -11.55 -0.16 19.40
C PRO A 75 -11.68 -1.43 20.21
N GLY A 76 -12.88 -1.71 20.72
CA GLY A 76 -13.16 -2.94 21.43
C GLY A 76 -12.75 -4.14 20.55
N PRO A 77 -12.31 -5.27 21.15
CA PRO A 77 -11.83 -6.42 20.39
C PRO A 77 -12.84 -6.90 19.34
N GLU A 78 -14.14 -6.78 19.60
CA GLU A 78 -15.18 -7.13 18.63
C GLU A 78 -15.22 -6.22 17.39
N LEU A 79 -14.97 -4.92 17.54
CA LEU A 79 -14.90 -4.00 16.40
C LEU A 79 -13.66 -4.27 15.56
N LEU A 80 -12.53 -4.56 16.22
CA LEU A 80 -11.31 -4.97 15.52
C LEU A 80 -11.53 -6.27 14.75
N ASP A 81 -12.15 -7.27 15.38
CA ASP A 81 -12.45 -8.56 14.76
C ASP A 81 -13.42 -8.40 13.59
N ARG A 82 -14.45 -7.54 13.72
CA ARG A 82 -15.37 -7.24 12.61
C ARG A 82 -14.66 -6.53 11.46
N LEU A 83 -13.78 -5.57 11.71
CA LEU A 83 -13.01 -4.89 10.66
C LEU A 83 -12.04 -5.86 9.96
N LEU A 84 -11.39 -6.74 10.72
CA LEU A 84 -10.52 -7.78 10.16
C LEU A 84 -11.32 -8.80 9.35
N ASP A 85 -12.50 -9.18 9.84
CA ASP A 85 -13.36 -10.14 9.17
C ASP A 85 -14.01 -9.55 7.92
N ASP A 86 -14.32 -8.25 7.90
CA ASP A 86 -14.87 -7.57 6.73
C ASP A 86 -13.82 -7.39 5.61
N VAL A 87 -12.56 -7.17 5.99
CA VAL A 87 -11.42 -7.22 5.06
C VAL A 87 -11.18 -8.66 4.54
N SER A 88 -11.48 -9.67 5.37
CA SER A 88 -11.41 -11.09 5.00
C SER A 88 -12.54 -11.49 4.02
N SER A 89 -13.76 -11.01 4.30
CA SER A 89 -14.98 -11.25 3.53
C SER A 89 -14.89 -10.62 2.14
N SER A 90 -14.39 -9.37 2.07
CA SER A 90 -14.16 -8.64 0.82
C SER A 90 -13.14 -9.33 -0.08
N ARG A 91 -12.09 -9.94 0.50
CA ARG A 91 -11.12 -10.74 -0.26
C ARG A 91 -11.73 -12.03 -0.81
N LYS A 92 -12.58 -12.71 -0.04
CA LYS A 92 -13.31 -13.92 -0.49
C LYS A 92 -14.34 -13.62 -1.58
N ALA A 93 -15.10 -12.54 -1.46
CA ALA A 93 -16.08 -12.11 -2.45
C ALA A 93 -15.41 -11.72 -3.79
N SER A 94 -14.26 -11.04 -3.72
CA SER A 94 -13.42 -10.73 -4.89
C SER A 94 -12.89 -11.99 -5.59
N GLY A 95 -12.49 -13.02 -4.84
CA GLY A 95 -12.08 -14.31 -5.38
C GLY A 95 -13.18 -15.05 -6.15
N ARG A 96 -14.42 -15.04 -5.63
CA ARG A 96 -15.58 -15.62 -6.33
C ARG A 96 -15.96 -14.84 -7.59
N ARG A 97 -15.94 -13.50 -7.55
CA ARG A 97 -16.16 -12.67 -8.76
C ARG A 97 -15.14 -12.96 -9.86
N ARG A 98 -13.86 -13.15 -9.50
CA ARG A 98 -12.82 -13.56 -10.45
C ARG A 98 -13.10 -14.95 -11.04
N LEU A 99 -13.59 -15.89 -10.24
CA LEU A 99 -13.98 -17.22 -10.74
C LEU A 99 -15.15 -17.16 -11.74
N PHE A 100 -16.15 -16.32 -11.47
CA PHE A 100 -17.27 -16.11 -12.41
C PHE A 100 -16.83 -15.44 -13.72
N LEU A 101 -15.87 -14.51 -13.67
CA LEU A 101 -15.31 -13.90 -14.87
C LEU A 101 -14.48 -14.88 -15.71
N VAL A 102 -13.75 -15.80 -15.06
CA VAL A 102 -13.01 -16.87 -15.76
C VAL A 102 -13.97 -17.88 -16.40
N ALA A 103 -15.09 -18.21 -15.75
CA ALA A 103 -16.11 -19.07 -16.33
C ALA A 103 -16.80 -18.42 -17.57
N ALA A 104 -17.05 -17.11 -17.53
CA ALA A 104 -17.57 -16.38 -18.69
C ALA A 104 -16.58 -16.35 -19.88
N ALA A 105 -15.27 -16.27 -19.60
CA ALA A 105 -14.24 -16.34 -20.62
C ALA A 105 -14.13 -17.73 -21.27
N ALA A 106 -14.38 -18.82 -20.52
CA ALA A 106 -14.37 -20.18 -21.06
C ALA A 106 -15.51 -20.43 -22.06
N VAL A 107 -16.67 -19.80 -21.89
CA VAL A 107 -17.80 -19.88 -22.83
C VAL A 107 -17.47 -19.16 -24.15
N LEU A 108 -16.71 -18.07 -24.11
CA LEU A 108 -16.28 -17.31 -25.31
C LEU A 108 -15.19 -18.02 -26.12
N ILE A 109 -14.45 -18.95 -25.53
CA ILE A 109 -13.37 -19.71 -26.21
C ILE A 109 -13.92 -20.91 -26.99
N VAL A 110 -15.05 -21.49 -26.56
CA VAL A 110 -15.68 -22.64 -27.24
C VAL A 110 -16.65 -22.18 -28.35
N GLY A 111 -17.06 -20.91 -28.34
CA GLY A 111 -17.95 -20.29 -29.33
C GLY A 111 -17.27 -19.58 -30.51
N GLY A 112 -16.31 -20.23 -31.20
CA GLY A 112 -16.02 -19.98 -32.61
C GLY A 112 -15.04 -18.85 -33.00
N PRO A 113 -13.89 -19.17 -33.65
CA PRO A 113 -13.05 -18.21 -34.35
C PRO A 113 -13.43 -18.16 -35.85
N LEU A 114 -14.29 -17.24 -36.27
CA LEU A 114 -14.53 -16.96 -37.70
C LEU A 114 -14.88 -15.48 -37.94
N ALA A 115 -13.93 -14.56 -37.77
CA ALA A 115 -13.85 -13.28 -38.50
C ALA A 115 -12.66 -12.45 -37.99
N GLY A 116 -11.77 -12.00 -38.89
CA GLY A 116 -10.81 -10.95 -38.55
C GLY A 116 -9.44 -10.98 -39.24
N ALA A 117 -9.23 -11.80 -40.27
CA ALA A 117 -8.09 -11.63 -41.17
C ALA A 117 -8.45 -10.62 -42.27
N ALA A 118 -8.36 -9.33 -41.96
CA ALA A 118 -8.29 -8.14 -42.84
C ALA A 118 -8.65 -6.95 -41.92
N ILE A 119 -7.87 -5.88 -41.81
CA ILE A 119 -7.76 -4.83 -42.81
C ILE A 119 -6.50 -4.01 -42.48
N THR A 120 -5.66 -3.82 -43.49
CA THR A 120 -4.68 -2.74 -43.56
C THR A 120 -5.38 -1.45 -44.01
N LYS A 121 -4.80 -0.29 -43.63
CA LYS A 121 -4.95 1.04 -44.24
C LYS A 121 -5.97 2.00 -43.59
N GLY A 122 -5.48 3.19 -43.25
CA GLY A 122 -6.25 4.44 -43.29
C GLY A 122 -6.34 5.21 -41.98
N SER A 123 -5.93 6.47 -42.03
CA SER A 123 -5.84 7.50 -40.99
C SER A 123 -7.13 7.82 -40.20
N ASP A 124 -6.86 8.53 -39.10
CA ASP A 124 -7.69 9.47 -38.32
C ASP A 124 -8.62 8.96 -37.21
N ASP A 125 -8.32 9.54 -36.04
CA ASP A 125 -9.12 9.86 -34.86
C ASP A 125 -9.83 8.77 -34.04
N GLY A 126 -9.45 8.75 -32.76
CA GLY A 126 -10.37 8.51 -31.66
C GLY A 126 -10.38 7.09 -31.09
N GLY A 127 -9.85 6.95 -29.87
CA GLY A 127 -10.18 5.82 -28.99
C GLY A 127 -9.01 4.93 -28.61
N GLY A 128 -7.91 5.53 -28.11
CA GLY A 128 -6.90 4.79 -27.37
C GLY A 128 -7.52 4.10 -26.16
N LYS A 129 -7.83 2.81 -26.28
CA LYS A 129 -8.11 1.96 -25.12
C LYS A 129 -6.78 1.75 -24.41
N THR A 130 -6.43 2.66 -23.51
CA THR A 130 -5.32 2.54 -22.58
C THR A 130 -5.54 1.28 -21.75
N GLN A 131 -4.94 0.17 -22.17
CA GLN A 131 -4.81 -1.02 -21.34
C GLN A 131 -3.79 -0.66 -20.24
N VAL A 132 -4.27 -0.38 -19.03
CA VAL A 132 -3.40 -0.25 -17.85
C VAL A 132 -2.90 -1.65 -17.52
N VAL A 133 -1.77 -2.05 -18.11
CA VAL A 133 -1.10 -3.30 -17.76
C VAL A 133 -0.37 -3.08 -16.44
N ALA A 134 -0.92 -3.61 -15.34
CA ALA A 134 -0.17 -3.68 -14.09
C ALA A 134 1.01 -4.65 -14.29
N SER A 135 2.23 -4.11 -14.33
CA SER A 135 3.47 -4.88 -14.47
C SER A 135 3.69 -5.77 -13.24
N THR A 136 4.02 -7.05 -13.45
CA THR A 136 4.46 -7.92 -12.34
C THR A 136 5.85 -7.48 -11.85
N SER A 137 6.19 -7.75 -10.58
CA SER A 137 7.51 -7.40 -10.02
C SER A 137 8.66 -7.99 -10.84
N LYS A 138 8.47 -9.20 -11.39
CA LYS A 138 9.44 -9.83 -12.31
C LYS A 138 9.59 -9.04 -13.61
N GLN A 139 8.49 -8.57 -14.20
CA GLN A 139 8.53 -7.77 -15.41
C GLN A 139 9.23 -6.43 -15.18
N VAL A 140 8.98 -5.75 -14.06
CA VAL A 140 9.70 -4.53 -13.69
C VAL A 140 11.19 -4.82 -13.51
N PHE A 141 11.52 -5.93 -12.84
CA PHE A 141 12.90 -6.38 -12.71
C PHE A 141 13.59 -6.59 -14.06
N ASP A 142 12.90 -7.21 -15.03
CA ASP A 142 13.48 -7.54 -16.32
C ASP A 142 13.77 -6.30 -17.20
N GLN A 143 13.07 -5.19 -16.97
CA GLN A 143 13.13 -3.97 -17.80
C GLN A 143 14.08 -2.87 -17.29
N GLY A 144 14.57 -2.96 -16.04
CA GLY A 144 15.44 -1.94 -15.45
C GLY A 144 16.94 -2.23 -15.61
N ARG A 145 17.77 -1.26 -15.20
CA ARG A 145 19.23 -1.41 -15.10
C ARG A 145 19.57 -2.23 -13.85
N LYS A 146 20.30 -3.33 -14.04
CA LYS A 146 20.49 -4.36 -13.00
C LYS A 146 21.85 -4.24 -12.31
N PHE A 147 21.83 -4.44 -11.01
CA PHE A 147 23.01 -4.58 -10.15
C PHE A 147 22.83 -5.84 -9.31
N SER A 148 23.91 -6.59 -9.09
CA SER A 148 23.85 -7.91 -8.44
C SER A 148 25.04 -8.11 -7.53
N ALA A 149 24.80 -8.76 -6.39
CA ALA A 149 25.83 -9.21 -5.48
C ALA A 149 25.42 -10.52 -4.80
N VAL A 150 26.42 -11.33 -4.47
CA VAL A 150 26.25 -12.49 -3.60
C VAL A 150 27.02 -12.21 -2.32
N ASP A 151 26.32 -12.19 -1.19
CA ASP A 151 26.96 -11.93 0.10
C ASP A 151 27.98 -13.04 0.43
N PRO A 152 29.23 -12.71 0.79
CA PRO A 152 30.25 -13.72 1.01
C PRO A 152 30.01 -14.56 2.27
N VAL A 153 29.25 -14.07 3.25
CA VAL A 153 29.00 -14.75 4.54
C VAL A 153 27.67 -15.48 4.52
N THR A 154 26.58 -14.77 4.25
CA THR A 154 25.22 -15.33 4.27
C THR A 154 24.90 -16.13 3.01
N LYS A 155 25.69 -15.92 1.94
CA LYS A 155 25.49 -16.50 0.59
C LYS A 155 24.18 -16.08 -0.07
N VAL A 156 23.49 -15.06 0.45
CA VAL A 156 22.29 -14.51 -0.18
C VAL A 156 22.64 -13.91 -1.54
N ASP A 157 21.90 -14.31 -2.58
CA ASP A 157 22.01 -13.77 -3.93
C ASP A 157 20.97 -12.66 -4.10
N ALA A 158 21.44 -11.41 -4.11
CA ALA A 158 20.60 -10.22 -4.20
C ALA A 158 20.87 -9.49 -5.51
N SER A 159 19.81 -9.18 -6.24
CA SER A 159 19.87 -8.33 -7.42
C SER A 159 18.80 -7.27 -7.36
N VAL A 160 19.16 -6.03 -7.69
CA VAL A 160 18.21 -4.92 -7.84
C VAL A 160 18.15 -4.48 -9.29
N SER A 161 17.00 -3.98 -9.70
CA SER A 161 16.75 -3.43 -11.04
C SER A 161 16.10 -2.07 -10.90
N LEU A 162 16.72 -1.07 -11.53
CA LEU A 162 16.39 0.34 -11.32
C LEU A 162 15.81 0.96 -12.57
N GLN A 163 14.77 1.77 -12.40
CA GLN A 163 14.22 2.63 -13.43
C GLN A 163 14.01 4.04 -12.86
N GLN A 164 14.68 5.02 -13.46
CA GLN A 164 14.43 6.43 -13.16
C GLN A 164 12.99 6.81 -13.56
N LYS A 165 12.29 7.51 -12.67
CA LYS A 165 10.95 8.07 -12.87
C LYS A 165 10.97 9.57 -12.53
N GLY A 166 9.89 10.27 -12.85
CA GLY A 166 9.74 11.69 -12.51
C GLY A 166 9.58 11.96 -11.01
N TRP A 167 9.27 10.93 -10.22
CA TRP A 167 9.08 11.00 -8.76
C TRP A 167 10.26 10.42 -7.96
N GLY A 168 11.31 9.93 -8.62
CA GLY A 168 12.43 9.22 -7.98
C GLY A 168 12.78 7.93 -8.72
N THR A 169 13.09 6.87 -7.98
CA THR A 169 13.55 5.59 -8.54
C THR A 169 12.57 4.46 -8.27
N SER A 170 12.10 3.80 -9.33
CA SER A 170 11.41 2.52 -9.21
C SER A 170 12.43 1.39 -9.07
N VAL A 171 12.26 0.56 -8.05
CA VAL A 171 13.20 -0.49 -7.66
C VAL A 171 12.48 -1.83 -7.67
N ALA A 172 13.05 -2.81 -8.36
CA ALA A 172 12.63 -4.21 -8.26
C ALA A 172 13.76 -5.07 -7.72
N LEU A 173 13.43 -5.95 -6.78
CA LEU A 173 14.34 -6.90 -6.14
C LEU A 173 14.13 -8.28 -6.73
N LYS A 174 15.23 -9.01 -6.96
CA LYS A 174 15.27 -10.46 -7.10
C LYS A 174 16.18 -11.02 -6.01
N LEU A 175 15.67 -11.98 -5.23
CA LEU A 175 16.39 -12.55 -4.10
C LEU A 175 16.38 -14.08 -4.13
N GLY A 176 17.56 -14.68 -4.02
CA GLY A 176 17.77 -16.12 -3.96
C GLY A 176 18.63 -16.53 -2.77
N ASN A 177 18.61 -17.83 -2.49
CA ASN A 177 19.35 -18.45 -1.39
C ASN A 177 19.10 -17.80 0.00
N LEU A 178 17.85 -17.37 0.25
CA LEU A 178 17.46 -16.81 1.54
C LEU A 178 16.63 -17.82 2.34
N LYS A 179 17.09 -18.18 3.54
CA LYS A 179 16.42 -19.13 4.44
C LYS A 179 15.48 -18.41 5.41
N GLY A 180 14.31 -18.96 5.67
CA GLY A 180 13.37 -18.46 6.69
C GLY A 180 13.31 -19.35 7.94
N PRO A 181 12.33 -19.11 8.83
CA PRO A 181 11.40 -17.98 8.81
C PRO A 181 12.06 -16.69 9.32
N ARG A 182 11.70 -15.54 8.73
CA ARG A 182 12.11 -14.19 9.18
C ARG A 182 11.32 -13.11 8.45
N SER A 183 11.41 -11.87 8.92
CA SER A 183 10.93 -10.68 8.20
C SER A 183 12.11 -9.84 7.75
N CYS A 184 12.07 -9.37 6.51
CA CYS A 184 13.15 -8.63 5.89
C CYS A 184 12.63 -7.37 5.18
N ASP A 185 13.53 -6.43 4.98
CA ASP A 185 13.31 -5.26 4.15
C ASP A 185 14.46 -5.05 3.15
N LEU A 186 14.16 -4.21 2.16
CA LEU A 186 15.13 -3.66 1.22
C LEU A 186 15.21 -2.18 1.50
N VAL A 187 16.41 -1.70 1.79
CA VAL A 187 16.69 -0.30 2.12
C VAL A 187 17.62 0.27 1.05
N ALA A 188 17.25 1.41 0.48
CA ALA A 188 18.15 2.24 -0.32
C ALA A 188 18.93 3.17 0.60
N ILE A 189 20.22 3.32 0.34
CA ILE A 189 21.11 4.19 1.10
C ILE A 189 21.69 5.23 0.14
N GLY A 190 21.42 6.50 0.42
CA GLY A 190 21.93 7.64 -0.33
C GLY A 190 23.41 7.88 -0.09
N LYS A 191 24.05 8.60 -1.01
CA LYS A 191 25.47 9.02 -0.91
C LYS A 191 25.76 9.97 0.26
N ASP A 192 24.74 10.61 0.79
CA ASP A 192 24.76 11.46 1.99
C ASP A 192 24.41 10.67 3.28
N GLY A 193 24.11 9.37 3.15
CA GLY A 193 23.81 8.46 4.25
C GLY A 193 22.33 8.37 4.66
N HIS A 194 21.40 9.08 4.01
CA HIS A 194 19.98 8.89 4.32
C HIS A 194 19.48 7.52 3.84
N GLU A 195 18.51 6.96 4.56
CA GLU A 195 17.98 5.62 4.29
C GLU A 195 16.49 5.68 3.95
N GLU A 196 16.07 4.96 2.91
CA GLU A 196 14.67 4.79 2.53
C GLU A 196 14.31 3.32 2.38
N THR A 197 13.28 2.87 3.09
CA THR A 197 12.74 1.51 2.95
C THR A 197 11.94 1.38 1.65
N ILE A 198 12.41 0.55 0.73
CA ILE A 198 11.77 0.28 -0.56
C ILE A 198 10.55 -0.62 -0.39
N THR A 199 10.70 -1.70 0.35
CA THR A 199 9.65 -2.71 0.58
C THR A 199 10.03 -3.60 1.76
N THR A 200 9.01 -4.16 2.42
CA THR A 200 9.15 -5.14 3.51
C THR A 200 8.40 -6.42 3.14
N TRP A 201 8.92 -7.58 3.53
CA TRP A 201 8.29 -8.88 3.27
C TRP A 201 8.58 -9.91 4.36
N ALA A 202 7.78 -10.98 4.38
CA ALA A 202 8.02 -12.16 5.18
C ALA A 202 8.73 -13.24 4.34
N VAL A 203 9.64 -13.97 4.97
CA VAL A 203 10.32 -15.14 4.40
C VAL A 203 9.66 -16.38 5.02
N PRO A 204 9.03 -17.25 4.21
CA PRO A 204 8.43 -18.48 4.73
C PRO A 204 9.52 -19.42 5.25
N THR A 205 9.16 -20.41 6.07
CA THR A 205 10.09 -21.42 6.60
C THR A 205 10.90 -22.11 5.50
N SER A 206 10.30 -22.33 4.33
CA SER A 206 10.95 -22.92 3.16
C SER A 206 12.00 -22.03 2.49
N GLY A 207 11.98 -20.72 2.75
CA GLY A 207 12.87 -19.74 2.15
C GLY A 207 12.52 -19.39 0.69
N TYR A 208 13.47 -18.71 0.03
CA TYR A 208 13.43 -18.31 -1.38
C TYR A 208 14.69 -18.75 -2.12
N GLY A 209 14.52 -19.47 -3.23
CA GLY A 209 15.61 -19.91 -4.12
C GLY A 209 16.72 -20.70 -3.41
N VAL A 210 16.38 -21.58 -2.48
CA VAL A 210 17.28 -22.44 -1.71
C VAL A 210 17.51 -23.76 -2.46
N LYS A 211 18.75 -24.03 -2.89
CA LYS A 211 19.11 -25.22 -3.71
C LYS A 211 18.73 -26.55 -3.06
N ASP A 212 18.95 -26.67 -1.75
CA ASP A 212 18.62 -27.86 -0.95
C ASP A 212 17.39 -27.62 -0.05
N GLY A 213 16.44 -26.82 -0.55
CA GLY A 213 15.21 -26.52 0.18
C GLY A 213 14.25 -27.72 0.25
N ASP A 214 13.13 -27.52 0.92
CA ASP A 214 12.06 -28.53 1.12
C ASP A 214 11.31 -28.95 -0.17
N GLY A 215 11.75 -28.47 -1.34
CA GLY A 215 11.13 -28.74 -2.64
C GLY A 215 9.81 -28.02 -2.91
N SER A 216 9.32 -27.19 -1.96
CA SER A 216 8.17 -26.33 -2.16
C SER A 216 8.40 -25.30 -3.27
N ARG A 217 7.31 -24.72 -3.80
CA ARG A 217 7.42 -23.70 -4.86
C ARG A 217 8.31 -22.53 -4.42
N TRP A 218 8.19 -22.13 -3.16
CA TRP A 218 8.87 -20.97 -2.61
C TRP A 218 10.36 -21.23 -2.42
N SER A 219 10.75 -22.44 -1.99
CA SER A 219 12.16 -22.79 -1.89
C SER A 219 12.83 -22.91 -3.26
N LYS A 220 12.10 -23.28 -4.32
CA LYS A 220 12.65 -23.38 -5.68
C LYS A 220 12.80 -22.03 -6.38
N GLU A 221 11.83 -21.14 -6.21
CA GLU A 221 11.79 -19.87 -6.93
C GLU A 221 12.43 -18.74 -6.12
N PRO A 222 13.15 -17.80 -6.77
CA PRO A 222 13.58 -16.59 -6.12
C PRO A 222 12.37 -15.69 -5.81
N LEU A 223 12.50 -14.86 -4.78
CA LEU A 223 11.54 -13.80 -4.52
C LEU A 223 11.71 -12.68 -5.55
N TYR A 224 10.60 -12.18 -6.08
CA TYR A 224 10.53 -10.88 -6.75
C TYR A 224 9.65 -9.92 -5.95
N ALA A 225 10.20 -8.77 -5.60
CA ALA A 225 9.49 -7.68 -4.93
C ALA A 225 9.75 -6.35 -5.66
N GLN A 226 8.92 -5.35 -5.43
CA GLN A 226 9.09 -4.04 -6.04
C GLN A 226 8.62 -2.93 -5.10
N GLY A 227 9.21 -1.76 -5.24
CA GLY A 227 8.88 -0.54 -4.48
C GLY A 227 9.49 0.69 -5.15
N GLY A 228 9.61 1.77 -4.39
CA GLY A 228 10.20 3.01 -4.87
C GLY A 228 11.02 3.72 -3.80
N ALA A 229 11.97 4.52 -4.26
CA ALA A 229 12.68 5.53 -3.48
C ALA A 229 12.35 6.91 -4.04
N ALA A 230 12.25 7.93 -3.20
CA ALA A 230 12.17 9.32 -3.64
C ALA A 230 13.51 9.79 -4.24
N MET A 231 14.63 9.19 -3.81
CA MET A 231 15.95 9.38 -4.40
C MET A 231 15.97 9.15 -5.92
N ASN A 232 16.69 10.00 -6.64
CA ASN A 232 17.10 9.73 -8.00
C ASN A 232 18.17 8.63 -8.03
N THR A 233 18.26 7.92 -9.15
CA THR A 233 19.12 6.72 -9.25
C THR A 233 20.60 7.07 -9.05
N ASP A 234 21.02 8.29 -9.36
CA ASP A 234 22.38 8.79 -9.16
C ASP A 234 22.66 9.29 -7.73
N GLU A 235 21.65 9.43 -6.88
CA GLU A 235 21.78 9.78 -5.46
C GLU A 235 21.98 8.52 -4.58
N ILE A 236 21.59 7.35 -5.07
CA ILE A 236 21.70 6.07 -4.36
C ILE A 236 23.14 5.54 -4.44
N GLU A 237 23.73 5.22 -3.30
CA GLU A 237 25.07 4.61 -3.20
C GLU A 237 24.98 3.08 -3.23
N ARG A 238 24.06 2.51 -2.46
CA ARG A 238 23.89 1.06 -2.33
C ARG A 238 22.48 0.69 -1.84
N PHE A 239 22.17 -0.59 -1.97
CA PHE A 239 21.00 -1.21 -1.37
C PHE A 239 21.44 -2.26 -0.35
N GLU A 240 20.68 -2.38 0.73
CA GLU A 240 20.87 -3.40 1.74
C GLU A 240 19.60 -4.23 1.91
N VAL A 241 19.76 -5.54 1.93
CA VAL A 241 18.72 -6.46 2.39
C VAL A 241 18.98 -6.70 3.86
N ARG A 242 18.05 -6.32 4.73
CA ARG A 242 18.19 -6.49 6.18
C ARG A 242 17.04 -7.31 6.73
N THR A 243 17.24 -7.88 7.90
CA THR A 243 16.13 -8.32 8.74
C THR A 243 15.55 -7.11 9.48
N LEU A 244 14.31 -7.20 9.93
CA LEU A 244 13.66 -6.08 10.65
C LEU A 244 14.30 -5.76 12.02
N ASP A 245 15.09 -6.68 12.57
CA ASP A 245 15.94 -6.46 13.75
C ASP A 245 17.32 -5.86 13.42
N GLY A 246 17.56 -5.49 12.15
CA GLY A 246 18.74 -4.73 11.72
C GLY A 246 19.94 -5.56 11.25
N GLN A 247 19.82 -6.89 11.19
CA GLN A 247 20.90 -7.72 10.66
C GLN A 247 20.97 -7.58 9.13
N ARG A 248 22.11 -7.09 8.62
CA ARG A 248 22.36 -7.05 7.18
C ARG A 248 22.62 -8.45 6.62
N LEU A 249 21.89 -8.80 5.57
CA LEU A 249 21.97 -10.09 4.89
C LEU A 249 22.71 -10.03 3.56
N ALA A 250 22.58 -8.93 2.83
CA ALA A 250 23.30 -8.68 1.59
C ALA A 250 23.41 -7.18 1.32
N GLU A 251 24.42 -6.79 0.55
CA GLU A 251 24.64 -5.43 0.07
C GLU A 251 24.83 -5.45 -1.45
N VAL A 252 24.15 -4.56 -2.17
CA VAL A 252 24.28 -4.38 -3.61
C VAL A 252 24.68 -2.94 -3.90
N ARG A 253 25.88 -2.73 -4.43
CA ARG A 253 26.39 -1.39 -4.81
C ARG A 253 26.03 -1.04 -6.25
N LEU A 254 25.78 0.24 -6.50
CA LEU A 254 25.58 0.80 -7.84
C LEU A 254 26.90 1.13 -8.54
#